data_AF-A0A7C6LRL1-F1
#
_entry.id   AF-A0A7C6LRL1-F1
#
_cell.length_a   1.000
_cell.length_b   1.000
_cell.length_c   1.000
_cell.angle_alpha   90.00
_cell.angle_beta   90.00
_cell.angle_gamma   90.00
#
_symmetry.space_group_name_H-M   'P 1'
#
loop_
_entity.id
_entity.type
_entity.pdbx_description
1 polymer ?
#
loop_
_entity_poly.entity_id
_entity_poly.type
_entity_poly.pdbx_seq_one_letter_code
_entity_poly.pdbx_strand_id
1 'polypeptide(L)'
;MNANERAIVADVQHVVDGGRDDSLRKVLYALYVAALLLITYGVSVAHAFFTTQDPQWLRAAVLSWPGALTVTTIITLALVAAWRAGRVRGPVLPPLPWIDLVVPGPLDRAITLRRWWVMAATLAGTGAAMVGAVIGGGAWFARVGDPGWLLVGALGTAVIGLVLLLVALAGQVSLGIPGLVPPVWRPREALRQLRLEDLRTQSSRATRMGGAVLLGDLRALRLEVATPVTRARHRRLRPGPRWASRWGVIVRRDLLGLRRAPGSGAIGTAVTVLAAAGLTWSLLQPAVPVVVALLAGLALHLGFSTTAEGLRLQGDNAGTPPLLGLSFRTEALAHLAVPLLLCGGSAVLTTALVGWLDGVRDAYLLGTVGWIALMILIVTGTTTASAFRGGAPVSAFLPGAGPQAMAFWVARQAIVAAAAVGGLAAAASRLPTGQVLLTGILLAMTCLWWGLQRVRSVALEHRV
;
A
#
# COMPACT_ATOMS: atom_id res chain seq x y z
N MET A 1 36.54 -9.27 9.22
CA MET A 1 36.49 -8.71 10.58
C MET A 1 37.55 -9.42 11.38
N ASN A 2 38.59 -8.71 11.83
CA ASN A 2 39.66 -9.29 12.63
C ASN A 2 39.21 -9.45 14.10
N ALA A 3 40.05 -10.04 14.96
CA ALA A 3 39.72 -10.29 16.36
C ALA A 3 39.50 -9.00 17.16
N ASN A 4 40.27 -7.94 16.86
CA ASN A 4 40.18 -6.65 17.54
C ASN A 4 38.86 -5.92 17.22
N GLU A 5 38.49 -5.87 15.94
CA GLU A 5 37.21 -5.31 15.49
C GLU A 5 36.02 -6.05 16.12
N ARG A 6 36.12 -7.38 16.29
CA ARG A 6 35.10 -8.18 16.99
C ARG A 6 34.96 -7.75 18.45
N ALA A 7 36.07 -7.59 19.15
CA ALA A 7 36.08 -7.18 20.55
C ALA A 7 35.48 -5.78 20.73
N ILE A 8 35.87 -4.82 19.89
CA ILE A 8 35.34 -3.44 19.93
C ILE A 8 33.83 -3.42 19.65
N VAL A 9 33.36 -4.14 18.63
CA VAL A 9 31.91 -4.22 18.34
C VAL A 9 31.14 -4.85 19.48
N ALA A 10 31.66 -5.92 20.09
CA ALA A 10 31.01 -6.60 21.21
C ALA A 10 30.93 -5.72 22.47
N ASP A 11 32.00 -4.98 22.78
CA ASP A 11 32.06 -4.06 23.91
C ASP A 11 31.07 -2.90 23.73
N VAL A 12 31.06 -2.27 22.55
CA VAL A 12 30.11 -1.21 22.21
C VAL A 12 28.66 -1.72 22.24
N GLN A 13 28.40 -2.94 21.76
CA GLN A 13 27.09 -3.56 21.87
C GLN A 13 26.69 -3.79 23.32
N HIS A 14 27.63 -4.20 24.18
CA HIS A 14 27.36 -4.36 25.59
C HIS A 14 26.97 -3.03 26.25
N VAL A 15 27.66 -1.94 25.91
CA VAL A 15 27.37 -0.59 26.42
C VAL A 15 26.03 -0.05 25.91
N VAL A 16 25.72 -0.20 24.62
CA VAL A 16 24.51 0.37 24.01
C VAL A 16 23.25 -0.47 24.28
N ASP A 17 23.35 -1.79 24.17
CA ASP A 17 22.22 -2.72 24.29
C ASP A 17 22.14 -3.39 25.69
N GLY A 18 23.04 -3.03 26.62
CA GLY A 18 23.07 -3.57 27.99
C GLY A 18 23.34 -5.08 28.05
N GLY A 19 24.02 -5.64 27.04
CA GLY A 19 24.32 -7.07 26.94
C GLY A 19 23.13 -7.98 26.59
N ARG A 20 21.93 -7.44 26.33
CA ARG A 20 20.74 -8.21 25.92
C ARG A 20 20.42 -7.98 24.44
N ASP A 21 21.17 -8.60 23.54
CA ASP A 21 20.87 -8.53 22.10
C ASP A 21 19.83 -9.59 21.67
N ASP A 22 18.55 -9.24 21.81
CA ASP A 22 17.43 -10.05 21.30
C ASP A 22 16.91 -9.59 19.93
N SER A 23 17.63 -8.73 19.22
CA SER A 23 17.14 -8.13 17.96
C SER A 23 16.89 -9.17 16.86
N LEU A 24 17.87 -10.05 16.61
CA LEU A 24 17.72 -11.16 15.66
C LEU A 24 16.65 -12.16 16.11
N ARG A 25 16.58 -12.45 17.42
CA ARG A 25 15.56 -13.33 17.99
C ARG A 25 14.15 -12.81 17.72
N LYS A 26 13.93 -11.50 17.88
CA LYS A 26 12.64 -10.85 17.56
C LYS A 26 12.28 -10.95 16.07
N VAL A 27 13.26 -10.77 15.17
CA VAL A 27 13.06 -10.94 13.73
C VAL A 27 12.71 -12.39 13.38
N LEU A 28 13.46 -13.36 13.92
CA LEU A 28 13.20 -14.78 13.71
C LEU A 28 11.85 -15.21 14.28
N TYR A 29 11.47 -14.70 15.45
CA TYR A 29 10.15 -14.95 16.02
C TYR A 29 9.02 -14.40 15.14
N ALA A 30 9.17 -13.18 14.60
CA ALA A 30 8.20 -12.62 13.67
C ALA A 30 8.08 -13.45 12.38
N LEU A 31 9.21 -13.90 11.83
CA LEU A 31 9.24 -14.81 10.67
C LEU A 31 8.60 -16.16 10.99
N TYR A 32 8.84 -16.72 12.18
CA TYR A 32 8.23 -17.96 12.64
C TYR A 32 6.69 -17.83 12.71
N VAL A 33 6.19 -16.77 13.32
CA VAL A 33 4.74 -16.50 13.39
C VAL A 33 4.15 -16.30 11.98
N ALA A 34 4.86 -15.58 11.10
CA ALA A 34 4.44 -15.42 9.71
C ALA A 34 4.40 -16.76 8.95
N ALA A 35 5.39 -17.64 9.18
CA ALA A 35 5.43 -18.98 8.60
C ALA A 35 4.20 -19.79 9.00
N LEU A 36 3.87 -19.81 10.29
CA LEU A 36 2.69 -20.53 10.80
C LEU A 36 1.41 -20.03 10.14
N LEU A 37 1.22 -18.71 10.05
CA LEU A 37 0.03 -18.14 9.39
C LEU A 37 -0.02 -18.49 7.89
N LEU A 38 1.12 -18.42 7.20
CA LEU A 38 1.23 -18.72 5.78
C LEU A 38 1.01 -20.20 5.47
N ILE A 39 1.49 -21.11 6.32
CA ILE A 39 1.24 -22.54 6.17
C ILE A 39 -0.23 -22.86 6.45
N THR A 40 -0.79 -22.34 7.55
CA THR A 40 -2.18 -22.64 7.95
C THR A 40 -3.22 -22.07 6.98
N TYR A 41 -3.04 -20.82 6.54
CA TYR A 41 -4.04 -20.12 5.72
C TYR A 41 -3.55 -19.85 4.30
N GLY A 42 -2.30 -19.45 4.14
CA GLY A 42 -1.74 -19.05 2.84
C GLY A 42 -1.76 -20.20 1.83
N VAL A 43 -1.31 -21.40 2.21
CA VAL A 43 -1.30 -22.58 1.34
C VAL A 43 -2.72 -22.95 0.92
N SER A 44 -3.68 -22.92 1.84
CA SER A 44 -5.09 -23.21 1.56
C SER A 44 -5.69 -22.22 0.56
N VAL A 45 -5.39 -20.92 0.71
CA VAL A 45 -5.84 -19.87 -0.22
C VAL A 45 -5.17 -20.04 -1.59
N ALA A 46 -3.86 -20.30 -1.63
CA ALA A 46 -3.13 -20.52 -2.87
C ALA A 46 -3.61 -21.79 -3.58
N HIS A 47 -3.84 -22.89 -2.86
CA HIS A 47 -4.43 -24.10 -3.39
C HIS A 47 -5.81 -23.83 -3.99
N ALA A 48 -6.71 -23.19 -3.24
CA ALA A 48 -8.05 -22.83 -3.72
C ALA A 48 -8.00 -21.97 -4.99
N PHE A 49 -7.05 -21.03 -5.07
CA PHE A 49 -6.78 -20.27 -6.29
C PHE A 49 -6.45 -21.22 -7.45
N PHE A 50 -5.40 -22.04 -7.34
CA PHE A 50 -4.98 -22.90 -8.44
C PHE A 50 -6.02 -23.96 -8.83
N THR A 51 -6.79 -24.52 -7.89
CA THR A 51 -7.85 -25.50 -8.20
C THR A 51 -9.05 -24.88 -8.91
N THR A 52 -9.27 -23.58 -8.76
CA THR A 52 -10.39 -22.88 -9.39
C THR A 52 -10.02 -22.29 -10.75
N GLN A 53 -8.75 -22.41 -11.16
CA GLN A 53 -8.27 -21.91 -12.45
C GLN A 53 -8.19 -23.03 -13.48
N ASP A 54 -8.51 -22.70 -14.73
CA ASP A 54 -8.16 -23.55 -15.86
C ASP A 54 -6.62 -23.50 -16.08
N PRO A 55 -5.91 -24.64 -15.94
CA PRO A 55 -4.47 -24.69 -16.16
C PRO A 55 -4.05 -24.29 -17.59
N GLN A 56 -4.90 -24.54 -18.59
CA GLN A 56 -4.61 -24.17 -19.97
C GLN A 56 -4.67 -22.66 -20.15
N TRP A 57 -5.73 -22.02 -19.64
CA TRP A 57 -5.83 -20.57 -19.58
C TRP A 57 -4.65 -19.94 -18.84
N LEU A 58 -4.26 -20.47 -17.67
CA LEU A 58 -3.16 -19.91 -16.88
C LEU A 58 -1.83 -19.95 -17.65
N ARG A 59 -1.52 -21.07 -18.31
CA ARG A 59 -0.31 -21.17 -19.14
C ARG A 59 -0.37 -20.23 -20.33
N ALA A 60 -1.50 -20.19 -21.04
CA ALA A 60 -1.69 -19.30 -22.17
C ALA A 60 -1.55 -17.83 -21.76
N ALA A 61 -2.17 -17.44 -20.64
CA ALA A 61 -2.11 -16.08 -20.12
C ALA A 61 -0.70 -15.69 -19.67
N VAL A 62 -0.01 -16.53 -18.89
CA VAL A 62 1.34 -16.24 -18.36
C VAL A 62 2.39 -16.20 -19.47
N LEU A 63 2.31 -17.12 -20.44
CA LEU A 63 3.27 -17.21 -21.56
C LEU A 63 2.93 -16.26 -22.72
N SER A 64 1.76 -15.61 -22.69
CA SER A 64 1.40 -14.60 -23.68
C SER A 64 2.24 -13.33 -23.54
N TRP A 65 2.38 -12.60 -24.64
CA TRP A 65 3.00 -11.26 -24.63
C TRP A 65 2.33 -10.30 -23.62
N PRO A 66 0.98 -10.22 -23.53
CA PRO A 66 0.30 -9.47 -22.48
C PRO A 66 0.70 -9.91 -21.06
N GLY A 67 0.76 -11.22 -20.80
CA GLY A 67 1.20 -11.75 -19.51
C GLY A 67 2.62 -11.31 -19.14
N ALA A 68 3.56 -11.43 -20.08
CA ALA A 68 4.92 -10.96 -19.91
C ALA A 68 4.99 -9.45 -19.62
N LEU A 69 4.19 -8.64 -20.35
CA LEU A 69 4.09 -7.20 -20.11
C LEU A 69 3.53 -6.89 -18.72
N THR A 70 2.51 -7.61 -18.26
CA THR A 70 1.91 -7.45 -16.93
C THR A 70 2.93 -7.76 -15.83
N VAL A 71 3.62 -8.89 -15.92
CA VAL A 71 4.66 -9.29 -14.95
C VAL A 71 5.80 -8.26 -14.94
N THR A 72 6.27 -7.84 -16.11
CA THR A 72 7.33 -6.82 -16.24
C THR A 72 6.90 -5.49 -15.63
N THR A 73 5.64 -5.08 -15.83
CA THR A 73 5.08 -3.86 -15.26
C THR A 73 5.00 -3.94 -13.74
N ILE A 74 4.52 -5.06 -13.18
CA ILE A 74 4.46 -5.28 -11.72
C ILE A 74 5.86 -5.22 -11.11
N ILE A 75 6.83 -5.91 -11.71
CA ILE A 75 8.22 -5.91 -11.24
C ILE A 75 8.80 -4.49 -11.30
N THR A 76 8.61 -3.78 -12.41
CA THR A 76 9.09 -2.40 -12.57
C THR A 76 8.49 -1.46 -11.52
N LEU A 77 7.18 -1.56 -11.28
CA LEU A 77 6.50 -0.78 -10.24
C LEU A 77 7.03 -1.13 -8.85
N ALA A 78 7.26 -2.42 -8.55
CA ALA A 78 7.83 -2.87 -7.29
C ALA A 78 9.26 -2.33 -7.08
N LEU A 79 10.10 -2.33 -8.13
CA LEU A 79 11.45 -1.76 -8.09
C LEU A 79 11.43 -0.25 -7.82
N VAL A 80 10.56 0.49 -8.53
CA VAL A 80 10.38 1.94 -8.29
C VAL A 80 9.87 2.21 -6.88
N ALA A 81 8.91 1.42 -6.40
CA ALA A 81 8.39 1.53 -5.04
C ALA A 81 9.47 1.23 -3.99
N ALA A 82 10.28 0.19 -4.18
CA ALA A 82 11.38 -0.17 -3.30
C ALA A 82 12.43 0.95 -3.24
N TRP A 83 12.83 1.50 -4.38
CA TRP A 83 13.77 2.63 -4.44
C TRP A 83 13.23 3.86 -3.70
N ARG A 84 11.94 4.21 -3.92
CA ARG A 84 11.31 5.32 -3.19
C ARG A 84 11.18 5.06 -1.70
N ALA A 85 10.80 3.85 -1.31
CA ALA A 85 10.74 3.44 0.09
C ALA A 85 12.12 3.61 0.74
N GLY A 86 13.18 3.18 0.07
CA GLY A 86 14.57 3.35 0.49
C GLY A 86 14.98 4.79 0.80
N ARG A 87 14.47 5.76 0.01
CA ARG A 87 14.70 7.19 0.23
C ARG A 87 13.96 7.75 1.44
N VAL A 88 12.81 7.18 1.78
CA VAL A 88 11.99 7.64 2.92
C VAL A 88 12.44 6.96 4.22
N ARG A 89 12.57 5.64 4.16
CA ARG A 89 12.92 4.71 5.23
C ARG A 89 13.75 3.57 4.63
N GLY A 90 15.08 3.71 4.68
CA GLY A 90 16.00 2.72 4.13
C GLY A 90 15.94 1.37 4.84
N PRO A 91 16.48 0.30 4.22
CA PRO A 91 16.56 -1.00 4.88
C PRO A 91 17.54 -1.04 6.06
N VAL A 92 18.52 -0.14 6.10
CA VAL A 92 19.56 -0.10 7.14
C VAL A 92 19.24 1.03 8.11
N LEU A 93 18.59 0.70 9.22
CA LEU A 93 18.12 1.67 10.22
C LEU A 93 18.51 1.27 11.64
N PRO A 94 19.78 1.49 12.03
CA PRO A 94 20.18 1.45 13.43
C PRO A 94 19.40 2.46 14.30
N PRO A 95 19.27 2.20 15.60
CA PRO A 95 18.69 3.17 16.54
C PRO A 95 19.62 4.38 16.69
N LEU A 96 19.06 5.54 17.07
CA LEU A 96 19.81 6.79 17.18
C LEU A 96 21.06 6.71 18.07
N PRO A 97 21.04 6.08 19.27
CA PRO A 97 22.24 5.95 20.09
C PRO A 97 23.37 5.21 19.37
N TRP A 98 23.06 4.20 18.56
CA TRP A 98 24.06 3.48 17.76
C TRP A 98 24.64 4.38 16.66
N ILE A 99 23.78 5.18 16.01
CA ILE A 99 24.22 6.12 14.98
C ILE A 99 25.12 7.19 15.58
N ASP A 100 24.83 7.69 16.78
CA ASP A 100 25.55 8.80 17.37
C ASP A 100 26.87 8.38 18.02
N LEU A 101 26.92 7.18 18.60
CA LEU A 101 28.08 6.72 19.36
C LEU A 101 29.01 5.80 18.56
N VAL A 102 28.48 5.03 17.60
CA VAL A 102 29.23 3.91 16.99
C VAL A 102 29.61 4.18 15.55
N VAL A 103 28.66 4.67 14.76
CA VAL A 103 28.86 4.93 13.31
C VAL A 103 29.94 6.00 13.02
N PRO A 104 30.14 7.05 13.83
CA PRO A 104 31.20 8.04 13.61
C PRO A 104 32.57 7.58 14.12
N GLY A 105 32.63 6.44 14.81
CA GLY A 105 33.86 5.90 15.40
C GLY A 105 34.88 5.41 14.36
N PRO A 106 36.02 4.87 14.82
CA PRO A 106 37.15 4.50 13.94
C PRO A 106 36.89 3.23 13.10
N LEU A 107 35.80 2.50 13.35
CA LEU A 107 35.46 1.28 12.62
C LEU A 107 34.86 1.59 11.26
N ASP A 108 35.16 0.75 10.27
CA ASP A 108 34.54 0.84 8.93
C ASP A 108 33.00 0.76 9.05
N ARG A 109 32.31 1.69 8.38
CA ARG A 109 30.85 1.77 8.33
C ARG A 109 30.19 0.50 7.78
N ALA A 110 30.87 -0.22 6.87
CA ALA A 110 30.40 -1.52 6.40
C ALA A 110 30.31 -2.56 7.53
N ILE A 111 31.16 -2.45 8.55
CA ILE A 111 31.18 -3.34 9.72
C ILE A 111 30.11 -2.90 10.71
N THR A 112 30.06 -1.61 11.06
CA THR A 112 29.13 -1.08 12.08
C THR A 112 27.66 -1.17 11.65
N LEU A 113 27.37 -1.11 10.35
CA LEU A 113 26.02 -1.25 9.80
C LEU A 113 25.65 -2.68 9.37
N ARG A 114 26.61 -3.61 9.36
CA ARG A 114 26.43 -4.97 8.85
C ARG A 114 25.25 -5.69 9.51
N ARG A 115 25.11 -5.54 10.83
CA ARG A 115 24.04 -6.20 11.62
C ARG A 115 22.66 -5.83 11.09
N TRP A 116 22.41 -4.55 10.90
CA TRP A 116 21.13 -4.02 10.41
C TRP A 116 20.85 -4.44 8.97
N TRP A 117 21.88 -4.46 8.13
CA TRP A 117 21.78 -5.01 6.77
C TRP A 117 21.40 -6.48 6.77
N VAL A 118 22.09 -7.31 7.57
CA VAL A 118 21.80 -8.75 7.66
C VAL A 118 20.38 -8.99 8.16
N MET A 119 19.91 -8.24 9.18
CA MET A 119 18.53 -8.37 9.64
C MET A 119 17.51 -8.04 8.55
N ALA A 120 17.73 -6.96 7.80
CA ALA A 120 16.86 -6.59 6.68
C ALA A 120 16.91 -7.63 5.55
N ALA A 121 18.10 -8.16 5.23
CA ALA A 121 18.30 -9.22 4.23
C ALA A 121 17.61 -10.52 4.61
N THR A 122 17.76 -10.95 5.86
CA THR A 122 17.08 -12.15 6.39
C THR A 122 15.56 -11.95 6.38
N LEU A 123 15.05 -10.81 6.84
CA LEU A 123 13.61 -10.54 6.85
C LEU A 123 13.03 -10.52 5.42
N ALA A 124 13.67 -9.79 4.51
CA ALA A 124 13.20 -9.66 3.13
C ALA A 124 13.34 -10.96 2.35
N GLY A 125 14.50 -11.63 2.43
CA GLY A 125 14.77 -12.88 1.73
C GLY A 125 13.88 -14.03 2.23
N THR A 126 13.84 -14.26 3.54
CA THR A 126 13.01 -15.32 4.12
C THR A 126 11.53 -15.01 3.99
N GLY A 127 11.11 -13.76 4.23
CA GLY A 127 9.72 -13.36 4.06
C GLY A 127 9.24 -13.55 2.61
N ALA A 128 10.05 -13.18 1.62
CA ALA A 128 9.73 -13.41 0.23
C ALA A 128 9.76 -14.90 -0.14
N ALA A 129 10.72 -15.67 0.36
CA ALA A 129 10.78 -17.12 0.20
C ALA A 129 9.51 -17.81 0.71
N MET A 130 9.00 -17.40 1.88
CA MET A 130 7.75 -17.94 2.44
C MET A 130 6.55 -17.67 1.53
N VAL A 131 6.44 -16.47 0.97
CA VAL A 131 5.37 -16.14 0.00
C VAL A 131 5.48 -17.02 -1.25
N GLY A 132 6.69 -17.19 -1.79
CA GLY A 132 6.90 -18.06 -2.96
C GLY A 132 6.66 -19.53 -2.68
N ALA A 133 7.03 -20.02 -1.49
CA ALA A 133 6.75 -21.38 -1.04
C ALA A 133 5.24 -21.63 -0.90
N VAL A 134 4.47 -20.64 -0.44
CA VAL A 134 3.00 -20.71 -0.39
C VAL A 134 2.41 -20.80 -1.79
N ILE A 135 2.86 -19.95 -2.72
CA ILE A 135 2.37 -19.96 -4.10
C ILE A 135 2.74 -21.29 -4.78
N GLY A 136 4.00 -21.70 -4.70
CA GLY A 136 4.50 -22.95 -5.28
C GLY A 136 3.88 -24.20 -4.64
N GLY A 137 3.73 -24.20 -3.31
CA GLY A 137 3.06 -25.26 -2.56
C GLY A 137 1.57 -25.35 -2.94
N GLY A 138 0.88 -24.22 -3.07
CA GLY A 138 -0.50 -24.18 -3.55
C GLY A 138 -0.65 -24.79 -4.95
N ALA A 139 0.26 -24.45 -5.88
CA ALA A 139 0.29 -25.01 -7.23
C ALA A 139 0.55 -26.52 -7.22
N TRP A 140 1.48 -26.98 -6.38
CA TRP A 140 1.78 -28.40 -6.20
C TRP A 140 0.58 -29.18 -5.64
N PHE A 141 -0.01 -28.71 -4.54
CA PHE A 141 -1.18 -29.37 -3.93
C PHE A 141 -2.38 -29.37 -4.87
N ALA A 142 -2.54 -28.34 -5.70
CA ALA A 142 -3.58 -28.26 -6.73
C ALA A 142 -3.28 -29.14 -7.97
N ARG A 143 -2.14 -29.86 -7.99
CA ARG A 143 -1.68 -30.70 -9.11
C ARG A 143 -1.50 -29.91 -10.42
N VAL A 144 -1.26 -28.60 -10.34
CA VAL A 144 -0.96 -27.75 -11.49
C VAL A 144 0.53 -27.82 -11.85
N GLY A 145 1.38 -28.15 -10.88
CA GLY A 145 2.82 -28.35 -11.07
C GLY A 145 3.40 -29.46 -10.18
N ASP A 146 4.61 -29.86 -10.51
CA ASP A 146 5.40 -30.85 -9.76
C ASP A 146 5.87 -30.32 -8.40
N PRO A 147 6.30 -31.20 -7.46
CA PRO A 147 6.83 -30.78 -6.15
C PRO A 147 7.96 -29.72 -6.24
N GLY A 148 8.70 -29.70 -7.35
CA GLY A 148 9.75 -28.70 -7.61
C GLY A 148 9.25 -27.24 -7.61
N TRP A 149 7.96 -26.99 -7.85
CA TRP A 149 7.38 -25.64 -7.82
C TRP A 149 7.48 -24.97 -6.45
N LEU A 150 7.48 -25.74 -5.36
CA LEU A 150 7.72 -25.21 -4.02
C LEU A 150 9.11 -24.58 -3.94
N LEU A 151 10.13 -25.29 -4.41
CA LEU A 151 11.52 -24.83 -4.41
C LEU A 151 11.72 -23.66 -5.38
N VAL A 152 11.20 -23.77 -6.61
CA VAL A 152 11.30 -22.71 -7.62
C VAL A 152 10.58 -21.44 -7.15
N GLY A 153 9.39 -21.58 -6.59
CA GLY A 153 8.63 -20.48 -6.00
C GLY A 153 9.42 -19.80 -4.88
N ALA A 154 9.88 -20.56 -3.89
CA ALA A 154 10.63 -20.04 -2.76
C ALA A 154 11.95 -19.35 -3.16
N LEU A 155 12.77 -20.00 -3.99
CA LEU A 155 14.03 -19.42 -4.45
C LEU A 155 13.82 -18.22 -5.36
N GLY A 156 12.87 -18.30 -6.29
CA GLY A 156 12.55 -17.23 -7.22
C GLY A 156 12.09 -15.97 -6.50
N THR A 157 11.16 -16.08 -5.56
CA THR A 157 10.71 -14.91 -4.78
C THR A 157 11.76 -14.44 -3.79
N ALA A 158 12.59 -15.32 -3.21
CA ALA A 158 13.72 -14.90 -2.38
C ALA A 158 14.69 -14.00 -3.15
N VAL A 159 15.03 -14.39 -4.38
CA VAL A 159 15.86 -13.56 -5.28
C VAL A 159 15.19 -12.23 -5.56
N ILE A 160 13.90 -12.22 -5.92
CA ILE A 160 13.15 -10.97 -6.14
C ILE A 160 13.16 -10.10 -4.87
N GLY A 161 12.90 -10.67 -3.70
CA GLY A 161 12.91 -9.95 -2.42
C GLY A 161 14.26 -9.34 -2.10
N LEU A 162 15.36 -10.05 -2.37
CA LEU A 162 16.72 -9.53 -2.23
C LEU A 162 17.01 -8.42 -3.23
N VAL A 163 16.59 -8.56 -4.50
CA VAL A 163 16.73 -7.50 -5.50
C VAL A 163 15.97 -6.24 -5.09
N LEU A 164 14.72 -6.37 -4.62
CA LEU A 164 13.95 -5.24 -4.09
C LEU A 164 14.64 -4.59 -2.89
N LEU A 165 15.22 -5.39 -1.99
CA LEU A 165 15.98 -4.87 -0.85
C LEU A 165 17.24 -4.11 -1.28
N LEU A 166 17.99 -4.64 -2.25
CA LEU A 166 19.16 -3.98 -2.81
C LEU A 166 18.76 -2.65 -3.47
N VAL A 167 17.65 -2.62 -4.22
CA VAL A 167 17.12 -1.40 -4.84
C VAL A 167 16.62 -0.39 -3.78
N ALA A 168 16.07 -0.86 -2.66
CA ALA A 168 15.77 0.00 -1.52
C ALA A 168 17.04 0.57 -0.86
N LEU A 169 18.11 -0.23 -0.74
CA LEU A 169 19.42 0.26 -0.27
C LEU A 169 19.98 1.30 -1.24
N ALA A 170 19.85 1.08 -2.55
CA ALA A 170 20.22 2.05 -3.58
C ALA A 170 19.46 3.38 -3.41
N GLY A 171 18.17 3.29 -3.12
CA GLY A 171 17.35 4.44 -2.75
C GLY A 171 17.90 5.17 -1.53
N GLN A 172 18.25 4.45 -0.48
CA GLN A 172 18.83 5.03 0.74
C GLN A 172 20.14 5.76 0.48
N VAL A 173 21.05 5.14 -0.29
CA VAL A 173 22.35 5.73 -0.66
C VAL A 173 22.20 6.94 -1.58
N SER A 174 21.20 6.96 -2.45
CA SER A 174 20.99 8.06 -3.43
C SER A 174 20.68 9.43 -2.80
N LEU A 175 20.42 9.48 -1.49
CA LEU A 175 20.26 10.74 -0.77
C LEU A 175 21.58 11.51 -0.62
N GLY A 176 22.72 10.81 -0.61
CA GLY A 176 23.99 11.40 -0.23
C GLY A 176 24.68 12.21 -1.33
N ILE A 177 24.78 11.65 -2.54
CA ILE A 177 25.53 12.24 -3.67
C ILE A 177 24.63 12.27 -4.91
N PRO A 178 24.21 13.46 -5.38
CA PRO A 178 23.43 13.60 -6.61
C PRO A 178 24.20 13.05 -7.82
N GLY A 179 23.56 12.22 -8.63
CA GLY A 179 24.13 11.69 -9.89
C GLY A 179 25.04 10.47 -9.73
N LEU A 180 25.40 10.07 -8.50
CA LEU A 180 26.12 8.82 -8.28
C LEU A 180 25.19 7.62 -8.51
N VAL A 181 25.62 6.69 -9.36
CA VAL A 181 24.96 5.38 -9.46
C VAL A 181 25.41 4.55 -8.24
N PRO A 182 24.52 4.24 -7.29
CA PRO A 182 24.90 3.50 -6.10
C PRO A 182 25.39 2.08 -6.48
N PRO A 183 26.39 1.52 -5.78
CA PRO A 183 26.91 0.17 -6.04
C PRO A 183 25.96 -0.89 -5.46
N VAL A 184 24.77 -1.02 -6.07
CA VAL A 184 23.64 -1.81 -5.59
C VAL A 184 23.99 -3.28 -5.37
N TRP A 185 24.87 -3.83 -6.21
CA TRP A 185 25.29 -5.23 -6.15
C TRP A 185 26.42 -5.52 -5.15
N ARG A 186 26.98 -4.47 -4.54
CA ARG A 186 28.06 -4.59 -3.55
C ARG A 186 27.62 -3.94 -2.24
N PRO A 187 26.82 -4.65 -1.41
CA PRO A 187 26.26 -4.09 -0.18
C PRO A 187 27.29 -3.45 0.73
N ARG A 188 28.50 -4.02 0.83
CA ARG A 188 29.59 -3.44 1.63
C ARG A 188 29.99 -2.04 1.18
N GLU A 189 30.12 -1.81 -0.13
CA GLU A 189 30.44 -0.49 -0.68
C GLU A 189 29.28 0.48 -0.48
N ALA A 190 28.04 0.00 -0.71
CA ALA A 190 26.83 0.80 -0.48
C ALA A 190 26.69 1.24 0.99
N LEU A 191 26.98 0.36 1.95
CA LEU A 191 26.96 0.70 3.38
C LEU A 191 27.98 1.79 3.73
N ARG A 192 29.15 1.80 3.10
CA ARG A 192 30.16 2.86 3.30
C ARG A 192 29.68 4.22 2.81
N GLN A 193 28.85 4.24 1.77
CA GLN A 193 28.30 5.48 1.19
C GLN A 193 27.13 6.08 1.98
N LEU A 194 26.58 5.36 2.96
CA LEU A 194 25.49 5.89 3.81
C LEU A 194 26.00 7.03 4.68
N ARG A 195 25.41 8.23 4.52
CA ARG A 195 25.78 9.41 5.32
C ARG A 195 25.17 9.35 6.72
N LEU A 196 25.89 9.93 7.67
CA LEU A 196 25.47 9.97 9.07
C LEU A 196 24.17 10.80 9.23
N GLU A 197 24.08 11.94 8.55
CA GLU A 197 22.91 12.82 8.62
C GLU A 197 21.64 12.14 8.07
N ASP A 198 21.78 11.38 6.98
CA ASP A 198 20.68 10.64 6.37
C ASP A 198 20.22 9.50 7.29
N LEU A 199 21.16 8.76 7.89
CA LEU A 199 20.86 7.72 8.88
C LEU A 199 20.11 8.28 10.10
N ARG A 200 20.57 9.41 10.66
CA ARG A 200 19.89 10.11 11.76
C ARG A 200 18.47 10.54 11.37
N THR A 201 18.32 11.13 10.19
CA THR A 201 17.04 11.64 9.69
C THR A 201 16.05 10.49 9.49
N GLN A 202 16.48 9.41 8.84
CA GLN A 202 15.62 8.26 8.60
C GLN A 202 15.32 7.47 9.89
N SER A 203 16.28 7.35 10.81
CA SER A 203 16.07 6.67 12.11
C SER A 203 15.10 7.45 12.99
N SER A 204 15.27 8.77 13.12
CA SER A 204 14.34 9.62 13.87
C SER A 204 12.93 9.61 13.27
N ARG A 205 12.83 9.66 11.93
CA ARG A 205 11.55 9.50 11.22
C ARG A 205 10.92 8.14 11.51
N ALA A 206 11.70 7.05 11.43
CA ALA A 206 11.19 5.70 11.69
C ALA A 206 10.65 5.56 13.13
N THR A 207 11.33 6.15 14.12
CA THR A 207 10.86 6.21 15.51
C THR A 207 9.56 7.00 15.64
N ARG A 208 9.47 8.19 15.00
CA ARG A 208 8.24 8.99 15.01
C ARG A 208 7.08 8.29 14.30
N MET A 209 7.34 7.62 13.19
CA MET A 209 6.35 6.77 12.51
C MET A 209 5.89 5.62 13.39
N GLY A 210 6.82 4.94 14.08
CA GLY A 210 6.50 3.87 15.03
C GLY A 210 5.64 4.37 16.19
N GLY A 211 6.03 5.49 16.80
CA GLY A 211 5.24 6.15 17.84
C GLY A 211 3.85 6.58 17.37
N ALA A 212 3.76 7.15 16.17
CA ALA A 212 2.48 7.53 15.56
C ALA A 212 1.56 6.32 15.34
N VAL A 213 2.10 5.19 14.88
CA VAL A 213 1.34 3.93 14.76
C VAL A 213 0.88 3.42 16.12
N LEU A 214 1.77 3.41 17.11
CA LEU A 214 1.44 2.96 18.47
C LEU A 214 0.37 3.85 19.13
N LEU A 215 0.38 5.15 18.85
CA LEU A 215 -0.60 6.12 19.34
C LEU A 215 -1.89 6.16 18.50
N GLY A 216 -1.92 5.46 17.36
CA GLY A 216 -3.04 5.56 16.40
C GLY A 216 -3.15 6.92 15.70
N ASP A 217 -2.11 7.76 15.78
CA ASP A 217 -2.05 9.07 15.14
C ASP A 217 -1.62 8.94 13.67
N LEU A 218 -2.59 8.64 12.82
CA LEU A 218 -2.37 8.53 11.38
C LEU A 218 -2.00 9.87 10.74
N ARG A 219 -2.36 11.00 11.35
CA ARG A 219 -2.00 12.32 10.86
C ARG A 219 -0.49 12.54 11.02
N ALA A 220 0.06 12.26 12.20
CA ALA A 220 1.49 12.30 12.45
C ALA A 220 2.24 11.33 11.52
N LEU A 221 1.76 10.10 11.38
CA LEU A 221 2.36 9.12 10.46
C LEU A 221 2.42 9.63 9.02
N ARG A 222 1.35 10.27 8.53
CA ARG A 222 1.29 10.85 7.18
C ARG A 222 2.27 11.99 7.02
N LEU A 223 2.38 12.89 7.99
CA LEU A 223 3.31 14.03 7.94
C LEU A 223 4.76 13.55 7.86
N GLU A 224 5.11 12.44 8.51
CA GLU A 224 6.45 11.85 8.41
C GLU A 224 6.74 11.21 7.05
N VAL A 225 5.72 10.66 6.38
CA VAL A 225 5.84 10.00 5.06
C VAL A 225 5.68 11.00 3.91
N ALA A 226 5.03 12.14 4.14
CA ALA A 226 4.70 13.12 3.11
C ALA A 226 5.96 13.62 2.40
N THR A 227 5.93 13.58 1.07
CA THR A 227 6.99 14.19 0.26
C THR A 227 6.94 15.71 0.40
N PRO A 228 8.09 16.40 0.51
CA PRO A 228 8.12 17.86 0.52
C PRO A 228 7.37 18.44 -0.69
N VAL A 229 6.58 19.48 -0.47
CA VAL A 229 5.92 20.20 -1.57
C VAL A 229 6.99 20.88 -2.41
N THR A 230 7.26 20.37 -3.61
CA THR A 230 8.30 20.92 -4.50
C THR A 230 7.74 21.85 -5.56
N ARG A 231 6.47 21.69 -5.96
CA ARG A 231 5.85 22.44 -7.06
C ARG A 231 4.74 23.38 -6.59
N ALA A 232 4.44 24.40 -7.41
CA ALA A 232 3.32 25.33 -7.21
C ALA A 232 3.26 25.99 -5.81
N ARG A 233 4.40 26.19 -5.14
CA ARG A 233 4.48 26.85 -3.82
C ARG A 233 3.97 28.29 -3.85
N HIS A 234 4.23 29.00 -4.95
CA HIS A 234 3.78 30.38 -5.17
C HIS A 234 2.27 30.50 -5.46
N ARG A 235 1.61 29.41 -5.87
CA ARG A 235 0.17 29.44 -6.15
C ARG A 235 -0.59 29.38 -4.84
N ARG A 236 -1.33 30.45 -4.55
CA ARG A 236 -2.22 30.54 -3.40
C ARG A 236 -3.66 30.23 -3.82
N LEU A 237 -4.42 29.64 -2.92
CA LEU A 237 -5.87 29.54 -3.09
C LEU A 237 -6.42 30.97 -3.03
N ARG A 238 -7.10 31.41 -4.08
CA ARG A 238 -7.79 32.70 -4.08
C ARG A 238 -9.25 32.45 -3.76
N PRO A 239 -9.87 33.26 -2.87
CA PRO A 239 -11.31 33.25 -2.73
C PRO A 239 -11.91 33.49 -4.12
N GLY A 240 -12.86 32.64 -4.53
CA GLY A 240 -13.56 32.83 -5.79
C GLY A 240 -14.36 34.14 -5.77
N PRO A 241 -14.83 34.62 -6.93
CA PRO A 241 -15.82 35.69 -6.96
C PRO A 241 -17.05 35.29 -6.12
N ARG A 242 -17.84 36.26 -5.63
CA ARG A 242 -18.98 36.01 -4.71
C ARG A 242 -20.00 34.96 -5.23
N TRP A 243 -20.07 34.76 -6.55
CA TRP A 243 -20.92 33.75 -7.20
C TRP A 243 -20.31 32.35 -7.29
N ALA A 244 -18.99 32.21 -7.10
CA ALA A 244 -18.35 30.91 -7.06
C ALA A 244 -18.81 30.16 -5.80
N SER A 245 -19.41 28.99 -6.00
CA SER A 245 -19.92 28.20 -4.89
C SER A 245 -18.79 27.88 -3.89
N ARG A 246 -19.09 27.92 -2.58
CA ARG A 246 -18.15 27.51 -1.53
C ARG A 246 -17.62 26.09 -1.77
N TRP A 247 -18.44 25.23 -2.39
CA TRP A 247 -18.03 23.94 -2.93
C TRP A 247 -16.88 24.03 -3.94
N GLY A 248 -16.97 24.92 -4.93
CA GLY A 248 -15.93 25.12 -5.93
C GLY A 248 -14.59 25.56 -5.33
N VAL A 249 -14.59 26.27 -4.20
CA VAL A 249 -13.36 26.61 -3.47
C VAL A 249 -12.67 25.36 -2.92
N ILE A 250 -13.45 24.41 -2.37
CA ILE A 250 -12.94 23.13 -1.87
C ILE A 250 -12.35 22.30 -3.02
N VAL A 251 -13.06 22.19 -4.15
CA VAL A 251 -12.55 21.47 -5.33
C VAL A 251 -11.24 22.10 -5.84
N ARG A 252 -11.18 23.44 -5.89
CA ARG A 252 -9.94 24.15 -6.28
C ARG A 252 -8.80 23.95 -5.30
N ARG A 253 -9.08 23.84 -4.00
CA ARG A 253 -8.09 23.50 -2.96
C ARG A 253 -7.49 22.13 -3.23
N ASP A 254 -8.30 21.13 -3.51
CA ASP A 254 -7.84 19.77 -3.76
C ASP A 254 -7.03 19.67 -5.06
N LEU A 255 -7.48 20.34 -6.12
CA LEU A 255 -6.72 20.46 -7.37
C LEU A 255 -5.38 21.16 -7.16
N LEU A 256 -5.32 22.20 -6.31
CA LEU A 256 -4.06 22.84 -5.94
C LEU A 256 -3.15 21.90 -5.14
N GLY A 257 -3.73 21.06 -4.27
CA GLY A 257 -3.02 19.99 -3.57
C GLY A 257 -2.37 19.00 -4.54
N LEU A 258 -3.12 18.49 -5.52
CA LEU A 258 -2.58 17.62 -6.57
C LEU A 258 -1.51 18.31 -7.42
N ARG A 259 -1.67 19.60 -7.73
CA ARG A 259 -0.63 20.37 -8.45
C ARG A 259 0.66 20.55 -7.65
N ARG A 260 0.57 20.58 -6.32
CA ARG A 260 1.71 20.68 -5.39
C ARG A 260 2.40 19.33 -5.19
N ALA A 261 1.64 18.24 -5.25
CA ALA A 261 2.13 16.87 -5.14
C ALA A 261 1.64 16.01 -6.32
N PRO A 262 2.08 16.26 -7.57
CA PRO A 262 1.54 15.56 -8.75
C PRO A 262 1.79 14.05 -8.73
N GLY A 263 2.78 13.61 -7.96
CA GLY A 263 3.06 12.20 -7.76
C GLY A 263 1.90 11.43 -7.13
N SER A 264 1.16 12.01 -6.18
CA SER A 264 0.01 11.32 -5.55
C SER A 264 -1.14 11.16 -6.54
N GLY A 265 -1.44 12.21 -7.31
CA GLY A 265 -2.44 12.16 -8.38
C GLY A 265 -2.09 11.12 -9.45
N ALA A 266 -0.85 11.14 -9.93
CA ALA A 266 -0.38 10.21 -10.96
C ALA A 266 -0.40 8.74 -10.48
N ILE A 267 0.12 8.46 -9.27
CA ILE A 267 0.11 7.11 -8.69
C ILE A 267 -1.32 6.64 -8.48
N GLY A 268 -2.18 7.49 -7.88
CA GLY A 268 -3.57 7.13 -7.64
C GLY A 268 -4.35 6.83 -8.90
N THR A 269 -4.17 7.64 -9.94
CA THR A 269 -4.80 7.42 -11.24
C THR A 269 -4.28 6.14 -11.89
N ALA A 270 -2.96 5.92 -11.90
CA ALA A 270 -2.35 4.72 -12.50
C ALA A 270 -2.83 3.44 -11.80
N VAL A 271 -2.87 3.42 -10.47
CA VAL A 271 -3.37 2.28 -9.69
C VAL A 271 -4.87 2.05 -9.97
N THR A 272 -5.65 3.12 -10.09
CA THR A 272 -7.09 3.04 -10.43
C THR A 272 -7.30 2.48 -11.84
N VAL A 273 -6.51 2.91 -12.83
CA VAL A 273 -6.56 2.39 -14.21
C VAL A 273 -6.26 0.89 -14.21
N LEU A 274 -5.18 0.45 -13.54
CA LEU A 274 -4.84 -0.97 -13.44
C LEU A 274 -5.94 -1.78 -12.75
N ALA A 275 -6.52 -1.23 -11.69
CA ALA A 275 -7.64 -1.85 -10.98
C ALA A 275 -8.90 -1.96 -11.85
N ALA A 276 -9.27 -0.89 -12.57
CA ALA A 276 -10.43 -0.89 -13.45
C ALA A 276 -10.25 -1.88 -14.61
N ALA A 277 -9.04 -1.96 -15.20
CA ALA A 277 -8.73 -2.96 -16.22
C ALA A 277 -8.86 -4.39 -15.66
N GLY A 278 -8.30 -4.67 -14.47
CA GLY A 278 -8.43 -5.97 -13.81
C GLY A 278 -9.89 -6.34 -13.48
N LEU A 279 -10.69 -5.38 -13.01
CA LEU A 279 -12.11 -5.60 -12.74
C LEU A 279 -12.92 -5.84 -14.02
N THR A 280 -12.60 -5.10 -15.08
CA THR A 280 -13.26 -5.26 -16.39
C THR A 280 -12.94 -6.63 -16.97
N TRP A 281 -11.66 -7.05 -16.95
CA TRP A 281 -11.29 -8.40 -17.35
C TRP A 281 -11.96 -9.48 -16.51
N SER A 282 -12.06 -9.29 -15.19
CA SER A 282 -12.76 -10.25 -14.33
C SER A 282 -14.26 -10.37 -14.63
N LEU A 283 -14.87 -9.32 -15.16
CA LEU A 283 -16.27 -9.33 -15.57
C LEU A 283 -16.46 -9.99 -16.95
N LEU A 284 -15.59 -9.66 -17.90
CA LEU A 284 -15.75 -10.07 -19.30
C LEU A 284 -15.23 -11.49 -19.57
N GLN A 285 -14.23 -11.95 -18.81
CA GLN A 285 -13.61 -13.25 -19.01
C GLN A 285 -13.89 -14.16 -17.80
N PRO A 286 -14.79 -15.15 -17.94
CA PRO A 286 -15.12 -16.09 -16.86
C PRO A 286 -13.93 -16.89 -16.34
N ALA A 287 -12.89 -17.03 -17.17
CA ALA A 287 -11.65 -17.70 -16.80
C ALA A 287 -10.79 -16.89 -15.81
N VAL A 288 -11.07 -15.60 -15.60
CA VAL A 288 -10.29 -14.76 -14.70
C VAL A 288 -10.69 -15.06 -13.24
N PRO A 289 -9.71 -15.35 -12.36
CA PRO A 289 -9.97 -15.69 -10.96
C PRO A 289 -10.68 -14.58 -10.18
N VAL A 290 -11.58 -14.95 -9.27
CA VAL A 290 -12.19 -14.01 -8.29
C VAL A 290 -11.14 -13.28 -7.44
N VAL A 291 -9.99 -13.91 -7.16
CA VAL A 291 -8.91 -13.23 -6.42
C VAL A 291 -8.37 -12.01 -7.17
N VAL A 292 -8.40 -12.01 -8.51
CA VAL A 292 -8.02 -10.85 -9.31
C VAL A 292 -8.99 -9.70 -9.05
N ALA A 293 -10.30 -9.98 -8.99
CA ALA A 293 -11.30 -8.98 -8.64
C ALA A 293 -11.14 -8.46 -7.20
N LEU A 294 -10.80 -9.33 -6.24
CA LEU A 294 -10.49 -8.93 -4.85
C LEU A 294 -9.28 -7.98 -4.79
N LEU A 295 -8.18 -8.36 -5.45
CA LEU A 295 -6.95 -7.56 -5.51
C LEU A 295 -7.16 -6.25 -6.27
N ALA A 296 -7.92 -6.29 -7.36
CA ALA A 296 -8.29 -5.11 -8.12
C ALA A 296 -9.22 -4.19 -7.32
N GLY A 297 -10.15 -4.74 -6.52
CA GLY A 297 -10.97 -3.97 -5.58
C GLY A 297 -10.14 -3.28 -4.49
N LEU A 298 -9.15 -3.98 -3.93
CA LEU A 298 -8.18 -3.40 -3.00
C LEU A 298 -7.36 -2.28 -3.67
N ALA A 299 -6.83 -2.54 -4.87
CA ALA A 299 -6.08 -1.55 -5.64
C ALA A 299 -6.95 -0.34 -5.99
N LEU A 300 -8.21 -0.53 -6.37
CA LEU A 300 -9.17 0.53 -6.63
C LEU A 300 -9.38 1.39 -5.39
N HIS A 301 -9.57 0.75 -4.23
CA HIS A 301 -9.67 1.45 -2.95
C HIS A 301 -8.45 2.31 -2.69
N LEU A 302 -7.24 1.74 -2.79
CA LEU A 302 -5.98 2.45 -2.54
C LEU A 302 -5.75 3.59 -3.54
N GLY A 303 -5.97 3.35 -4.83
CA GLY A 303 -5.85 4.35 -5.90
C GLY A 303 -6.77 5.55 -5.65
N PHE A 304 -8.06 5.29 -5.46
CA PHE A 304 -9.03 6.34 -5.14
C PHE A 304 -8.65 7.11 -3.87
N SER A 305 -8.30 6.36 -2.81
CA SER A 305 -7.84 6.88 -1.52
C SER A 305 -6.67 7.85 -1.64
N THR A 306 -5.66 7.56 -2.47
CA THR A 306 -4.49 8.44 -2.64
C THR A 306 -4.83 9.79 -3.30
N THR A 307 -5.91 9.84 -4.08
CA THR A 307 -6.42 11.09 -4.68
C THR A 307 -7.42 11.84 -3.78
N ALA A 308 -7.94 11.18 -2.74
CA ALA A 308 -8.89 11.72 -1.78
C ALA A 308 -8.21 12.40 -0.57
N GLU A 309 -7.04 13.02 -0.77
CA GLU A 309 -6.26 13.63 0.31
C GLU A 309 -7.02 14.77 1.01
N GLY A 310 -7.78 15.58 0.26
CA GLY A 310 -8.63 16.62 0.82
C GLY A 310 -9.67 16.08 1.82
N LEU A 311 -10.31 14.96 1.48
CA LEU A 311 -11.30 14.29 2.35
C LEU A 311 -10.66 13.80 3.65
N ARG A 312 -9.43 13.26 3.56
CA ARG A 312 -8.68 12.78 4.72
C ARG A 312 -8.25 13.92 5.63
N LEU A 313 -7.72 15.00 5.05
CA LEU A 313 -7.36 16.20 5.80
C LEU A 313 -8.59 16.83 6.46
N GLN A 314 -9.77 16.71 5.85
CA GLN A 314 -11.02 17.12 6.50
C GLN A 314 -11.35 16.23 7.69
N GLY A 315 -11.18 14.91 7.56
CA GLY A 315 -11.32 13.95 8.66
C GLY A 315 -10.36 14.25 9.82
N ASP A 316 -9.09 14.53 9.51
CA ASP A 316 -8.05 14.87 10.48
C ASP A 316 -8.28 16.24 11.18
N ASN A 317 -9.16 17.08 10.62
CA ASN A 317 -9.57 18.38 11.18
C ASN A 317 -11.00 18.34 11.74
N ALA A 318 -11.59 17.14 11.93
CA ALA A 318 -12.84 17.03 12.65
C ALA A 318 -12.75 17.71 14.03
N GLY A 319 -13.80 18.45 14.40
CA GLY A 319 -13.82 19.27 15.62
C GLY A 319 -13.33 20.71 15.44
N THR A 320 -12.70 21.06 14.32
CA THR A 320 -12.39 22.46 14.01
C THR A 320 -13.60 23.15 13.34
N PRO A 321 -13.86 24.44 13.63
CA PRO A 321 -14.91 25.18 12.94
C PRO A 321 -14.69 25.19 11.42
N PRO A 322 -15.74 25.00 10.60
CA PRO A 322 -15.61 24.94 9.15
C PRO A 322 -15.15 26.28 8.58
N LEU A 323 -14.04 26.28 7.82
CA LEU A 323 -13.40 27.49 7.30
C LEU A 323 -14.30 28.30 6.34
N LEU A 324 -15.29 27.66 5.73
CA LEU A 324 -16.20 28.29 4.76
C LEU A 324 -17.64 28.37 5.29
N GLY A 325 -17.88 28.09 6.57
CA GLY A 325 -19.22 28.04 7.16
C GLY A 325 -20.14 27.02 6.49
N LEU A 326 -19.57 25.97 5.87
CA LEU A 326 -20.32 24.85 5.32
C LEU A 326 -20.53 23.78 6.39
N SER A 327 -21.60 22.99 6.26
CA SER A 327 -21.74 21.82 7.13
C SER A 327 -20.61 20.82 6.88
N PHE A 328 -20.18 20.10 7.91
CA PHE A 328 -19.09 19.13 7.82
C PHE A 328 -19.35 18.05 6.76
N ARG A 329 -20.62 17.63 6.62
CA ARG A 329 -21.06 16.70 5.58
C ARG A 329 -20.93 17.30 4.18
N THR A 330 -21.26 18.57 4.03
CA THR A 330 -21.16 19.29 2.76
C THR A 330 -19.69 19.45 2.33
N GLU A 331 -18.79 19.76 3.25
CA GLU A 331 -17.35 19.84 2.96
C GLU A 331 -16.77 18.48 2.58
N ALA A 332 -17.15 17.42 3.29
CA ALA A 332 -16.74 16.05 2.96
C ALA A 332 -17.20 15.64 1.55
N LEU A 333 -18.46 15.93 1.18
CA LEU A 333 -18.97 15.65 -0.16
C LEU A 333 -18.23 16.46 -1.24
N ALA A 334 -17.89 17.72 -0.98
CA ALA A 334 -17.14 18.54 -1.92
C ALA A 334 -15.73 17.97 -2.18
N HIS A 335 -15.08 17.42 -1.14
CA HIS A 335 -13.78 16.74 -1.25
C HIS A 335 -13.81 15.42 -2.05
N LEU A 336 -14.99 14.87 -2.35
CA LEU A 336 -15.13 13.71 -3.23
C LEU A 336 -15.10 14.07 -4.71
N ALA A 337 -15.31 15.33 -5.09
CA ALA A 337 -15.40 15.72 -6.49
C ALA A 337 -14.10 15.43 -7.28
N VAL A 338 -12.94 15.77 -6.72
CA VAL A 338 -11.64 15.54 -7.38
C VAL A 338 -11.34 14.05 -7.57
N PRO A 339 -11.40 13.18 -6.55
CA PRO A 339 -11.16 11.75 -6.75
C PRO A 339 -12.22 11.10 -7.65
N LEU A 340 -13.50 11.52 -7.59
CA LEU A 340 -14.53 11.01 -8.51
C LEU A 340 -14.24 11.38 -9.98
N LEU A 341 -13.87 12.63 -10.25
CA LEU A 341 -13.56 13.07 -11.61
C LEU A 341 -12.30 12.39 -12.15
N LEU A 342 -11.24 12.32 -11.33
CA LEU A 342 -9.95 11.78 -11.75
C LEU A 342 -9.95 10.25 -11.79
N CYS A 343 -10.28 9.60 -10.68
CA CYS A 343 -10.27 8.14 -10.57
C CYS A 343 -11.54 7.52 -11.14
N GLY A 344 -12.72 8.07 -10.85
CA GLY A 344 -13.96 7.58 -11.46
C GLY A 344 -13.97 7.76 -12.98
N GLY A 345 -13.56 8.93 -13.47
CA GLY A 345 -13.42 9.19 -14.91
C GLY A 345 -12.42 8.26 -15.60
N SER A 346 -11.21 8.09 -15.03
CA SER A 346 -10.21 7.18 -15.59
C SER A 346 -10.65 5.71 -15.54
N ALA A 347 -11.34 5.28 -14.48
CA ALA A 347 -11.88 3.92 -14.38
C ALA A 347 -12.95 3.65 -15.46
N VAL A 348 -13.87 4.60 -15.66
CA VAL A 348 -14.90 4.50 -16.71
C VAL A 348 -14.28 4.46 -18.10
N LEU A 349 -13.34 5.37 -18.40
CA LEU A 349 -12.65 5.39 -19.69
C LEU A 349 -11.85 4.10 -19.94
N THR A 350 -11.15 3.60 -18.91
CA THR A 350 -10.40 2.34 -19.01
C THR A 350 -11.33 1.17 -19.26
N THR A 351 -12.45 1.10 -18.54
CA THR A 351 -13.44 0.03 -18.69
C THR A 351 -14.06 0.04 -20.08
N ALA A 352 -14.42 1.23 -20.60
CA ALA A 352 -14.94 1.38 -21.94
C ALA A 352 -13.91 0.96 -23.00
N LEU A 353 -12.63 1.35 -22.84
CA LEU A 353 -11.55 0.97 -23.74
C LEU A 353 -11.28 -0.53 -23.71
N VAL A 354 -11.14 -1.13 -22.53
CA VAL A 354 -10.90 -2.57 -22.37
C VAL A 354 -12.08 -3.38 -22.93
N GLY A 355 -13.31 -3.01 -22.61
CA GLY A 355 -14.49 -3.65 -23.18
C GLY A 355 -14.55 -3.52 -24.70
N TRP A 356 -14.26 -2.32 -25.25
CA TRP A 356 -14.23 -2.12 -26.68
C TRP A 356 -13.15 -2.97 -27.39
N LEU A 357 -11.97 -3.12 -26.79
CA LEU A 357 -10.88 -3.97 -27.27
C LEU A 357 -11.24 -5.46 -27.19
N ASP A 358 -12.01 -5.87 -26.19
CA ASP A 358 -12.51 -7.23 -25.99
C ASP A 358 -13.76 -7.53 -26.88
N GLY A 359 -14.09 -6.63 -27.81
CA GLY A 359 -15.18 -6.80 -28.78
C GLY A 359 -16.58 -6.50 -28.25
N VAL A 360 -16.72 -5.99 -27.01
CA VAL A 360 -18.01 -5.59 -26.44
C VAL A 360 -18.57 -4.36 -27.17
N ARG A 361 -19.88 -4.40 -27.45
CA ARG A 361 -20.62 -3.33 -28.16
C ARG A 361 -21.95 -2.99 -27.48
N ASP A 362 -22.50 -1.83 -27.83
CA ASP A 362 -23.86 -1.37 -27.51
C ASP A 362 -24.25 -1.45 -26.02
N ALA A 363 -25.43 -2.02 -25.73
CA ALA A 363 -25.99 -2.09 -24.39
C ALA A 363 -25.11 -2.88 -23.40
N TYR A 364 -24.32 -3.83 -23.89
CA TYR A 364 -23.40 -4.58 -23.05
C TYR A 364 -22.24 -3.70 -22.57
N LEU A 365 -21.73 -2.79 -23.44
CA LEU A 365 -20.72 -1.80 -23.07
C LEU A 365 -21.24 -0.83 -22.00
N LEU A 366 -22.48 -0.37 -22.14
CA LEU A 366 -23.15 0.45 -21.13
C LEU A 366 -23.28 -0.29 -19.80
N GLY A 367 -23.60 -1.59 -19.84
CA GLY A 367 -23.62 -2.47 -18.66
C GLY A 367 -22.25 -2.57 -17.98
N THR A 368 -21.17 -2.75 -18.73
CA THR A 368 -19.79 -2.78 -18.21
C THR A 368 -19.40 -1.45 -17.57
N VAL A 369 -19.79 -0.32 -18.17
CA VAL A 369 -19.58 1.02 -17.59
C VAL A 369 -20.40 1.22 -16.32
N GLY A 370 -21.66 0.77 -16.30
CA GLY A 370 -22.49 0.78 -15.10
C GLY A 370 -21.89 -0.06 -13.97
N TRP A 371 -21.29 -1.21 -14.30
CA TRP A 371 -20.59 -2.06 -13.35
C TRP A 371 -19.42 -1.34 -12.67
N ILE A 372 -18.50 -0.72 -13.43
CA ILE A 372 -17.38 -0.02 -12.81
C ILE A 372 -17.84 1.20 -12.01
N ALA A 373 -18.91 1.89 -12.44
CA ALA A 373 -19.50 2.98 -11.68
C ALA A 373 -19.97 2.52 -10.29
N LEU A 374 -20.60 1.34 -10.18
CA LEU A 374 -20.97 0.76 -8.89
C LEU A 374 -19.74 0.47 -8.00
N MET A 375 -18.66 -0.07 -8.57
CA MET A 375 -17.42 -0.31 -7.83
C MET A 375 -16.79 1.00 -7.30
N ILE A 376 -16.83 2.07 -8.11
CA ILE A 376 -16.39 3.40 -7.70
C ILE A 376 -17.25 3.95 -6.56
N LEU A 377 -18.57 3.74 -6.58
CA LEU A 377 -19.46 4.16 -5.47
C LEU A 377 -19.16 3.40 -4.17
N ILE A 378 -18.92 2.09 -4.24
CA ILE A 378 -18.49 1.28 -3.09
C ILE A 378 -17.18 1.83 -2.52
N VAL A 379 -16.19 2.06 -3.37
CA VAL A 379 -14.88 2.60 -2.96
C VAL A 379 -15.01 4.03 -2.43
N THR A 380 -15.91 4.84 -2.98
CA THR A 380 -16.20 6.19 -2.49
C THR A 380 -16.73 6.16 -1.06
N GLY A 381 -17.69 5.28 -0.78
CA GLY A 381 -18.26 5.09 0.55
C GLY A 381 -17.23 4.59 1.57
N THR A 382 -16.48 3.54 1.23
CA THR A 382 -15.42 2.99 2.09
C THR A 382 -14.25 3.94 2.30
N THR A 383 -13.87 4.74 1.30
CA THR A 383 -12.85 5.79 1.43
C THR A 383 -13.33 6.91 2.34
N THR A 384 -14.61 7.27 2.26
CA THR A 384 -15.22 8.23 3.19
C THR A 384 -15.22 7.68 4.62
N ALA A 385 -15.63 6.43 4.82
CA ALA A 385 -15.55 5.77 6.13
C ALA A 385 -14.10 5.65 6.65
N SER A 386 -13.13 5.57 5.74
CA SER A 386 -11.70 5.49 6.05
C SER A 386 -11.14 6.85 6.50
N ALA A 387 -11.53 7.93 5.82
CA ALA A 387 -11.19 9.30 6.17
C ALA A 387 -11.78 9.71 7.54
N PHE A 388 -13.01 9.28 7.86
CA PHE A 388 -13.69 9.56 9.12
C PHE A 388 -13.72 8.35 10.06
N ARG A 389 -12.60 7.63 10.15
CA ARG A 389 -12.52 6.40 10.96
C ARG A 389 -12.60 6.60 12.48
N GLY A 390 -12.43 7.84 12.95
CA GLY A 390 -12.39 8.20 14.37
C GLY A 390 -11.03 7.91 15.00
N GLY A 391 -10.96 7.89 16.33
CA GLY A 391 -9.78 7.45 17.07
C GLY A 391 -9.54 5.93 16.98
N ALA A 392 -8.33 5.51 17.34
CA ALA A 392 -8.02 4.09 17.49
C ALA A 392 -8.85 3.48 18.64
N PRO A 393 -9.32 2.23 18.51
CA PRO A 393 -10.08 1.58 19.56
C PRO A 393 -9.19 1.32 20.79
N VAL A 394 -9.78 1.33 21.99
CA VAL A 394 -9.06 1.05 23.25
C VAL A 394 -8.32 -0.30 23.20
N SER A 395 -8.89 -1.29 22.50
CA SER A 395 -8.26 -2.61 22.29
C SER A 395 -6.91 -2.55 21.58
N ALA A 396 -6.63 -1.48 20.82
CA ALA A 396 -5.34 -1.29 20.17
C ALA A 396 -4.21 -0.96 21.15
N PHE A 397 -4.54 -0.61 22.40
CA PHE A 397 -3.57 -0.32 23.46
C PHE A 397 -3.45 -1.45 24.49
N LEU A 398 -4.15 -2.58 24.28
CA LEU A 398 -4.06 -3.74 25.17
C LEU A 398 -2.78 -4.55 24.89
N PRO A 399 -2.08 -5.03 25.95
CA PRO A 399 -0.97 -5.97 25.78
C PRO A 399 -1.39 -7.23 25.00
N GLY A 400 -0.56 -7.67 24.06
CA GLY A 400 -0.75 -8.92 23.29
C GLY A 400 -1.68 -8.84 22.07
N ALA A 401 -2.74 -8.01 22.12
CA ALA A 401 -3.71 -7.83 21.03
C ALA A 401 -3.64 -6.46 20.33
N GLY A 402 -2.92 -5.50 20.92
CA GLY A 402 -2.86 -4.12 20.44
C GLY A 402 -2.40 -3.96 18.99
N PRO A 403 -1.25 -4.53 18.57
CA PRO A 403 -0.77 -4.41 17.20
C PRO A 403 -1.73 -4.99 16.16
N GLN A 404 -2.38 -6.12 16.45
CA GLN A 404 -3.34 -6.76 15.56
C GLN A 404 -4.62 -5.93 15.44
N ALA A 405 -5.13 -5.41 16.57
CA ALA A 405 -6.28 -4.53 16.59
C ALA A 405 -6.00 -3.21 15.86
N MET A 406 -4.80 -2.63 16.01
CA MET A 406 -4.36 -1.45 15.27
C MET A 406 -4.28 -1.73 13.76
N ALA A 407 -3.64 -2.83 13.36
CA ALA A 407 -3.52 -3.23 11.96
C ALA A 407 -4.90 -3.44 11.32
N PHE A 408 -5.79 -4.15 12.01
CA PHE A 408 -7.17 -4.35 11.56
C PHE A 408 -7.93 -3.02 11.49
N TRP A 409 -7.84 -2.17 12.50
CA TRP A 409 -8.47 -0.84 12.50
C TRP A 409 -7.99 0.02 11.33
N VAL A 410 -6.69 -0.06 10.98
CA VAL A 410 -6.14 0.65 9.82
C VAL A 410 -6.64 0.06 8.50
N ALA A 411 -6.72 -1.27 8.40
CA ALA A 411 -7.02 -1.98 7.16
C ALA A 411 -8.52 -2.19 6.89
N ARG A 412 -9.39 -2.13 7.90
CA ARG A 412 -10.78 -2.61 7.83
C ARG A 412 -11.55 -2.06 6.63
N GLN A 413 -11.45 -0.77 6.32
CA GLN A 413 -12.21 -0.18 5.21
C GLN A 413 -11.71 -0.67 3.85
N ALA A 414 -10.40 -0.90 3.72
CA ALA A 414 -9.82 -1.46 2.50
C ALA A 414 -10.22 -2.94 2.34
N ILE A 415 -10.25 -3.69 3.45
CA ILE A 415 -10.74 -5.08 3.47
C ILE A 415 -12.21 -5.14 3.06
N VAL A 416 -13.07 -4.28 3.63
CA VAL A 416 -14.49 -4.20 3.26
C VAL A 416 -14.66 -3.84 1.79
N ALA A 417 -13.89 -2.88 1.27
CA ALA A 417 -13.94 -2.51 -0.15
C ALA A 417 -13.53 -3.68 -1.05
N ALA A 418 -12.42 -4.35 -0.74
CA ALA A 418 -11.95 -5.50 -1.50
C ALA A 418 -12.98 -6.64 -1.47
N ALA A 419 -13.47 -7.02 -0.30
CA ALA A 419 -14.46 -8.08 -0.12
C ALA A 419 -15.79 -7.77 -0.82
N ALA A 420 -16.26 -6.51 -0.74
CA ALA A 420 -17.47 -6.06 -1.43
C ALA A 420 -17.35 -6.18 -2.96
N VAL A 421 -16.24 -5.66 -3.51
CA VAL A 421 -15.97 -5.69 -4.95
C VAL A 421 -15.76 -7.12 -5.45
N GLY A 422 -14.90 -7.89 -4.80
CA GLY A 422 -14.63 -9.27 -5.21
C GLY A 422 -15.81 -10.21 -4.98
N GLY A 423 -16.60 -10.00 -3.92
CA GLY A 423 -17.84 -10.73 -3.67
C GLY A 423 -18.89 -10.45 -4.75
N LEU A 424 -19.03 -9.19 -5.20
CA LEU A 424 -19.88 -8.86 -6.34
C LEU A 424 -19.38 -9.49 -7.64
N ALA A 425 -18.08 -9.44 -7.91
CA ALA A 425 -17.50 -10.09 -9.09
C ALA A 425 -17.74 -11.61 -9.08
N ALA A 426 -17.60 -12.26 -7.92
CA ALA A 426 -17.95 -13.66 -7.77
C ALA A 426 -19.44 -13.92 -8.01
N ALA A 427 -20.32 -13.07 -7.48
CA ALA A 427 -21.76 -13.16 -7.67
C ALA A 427 -22.15 -12.99 -9.15
N ALA A 428 -21.46 -12.12 -9.89
CA ALA A 428 -21.69 -11.90 -11.32
C ALA A 428 -21.55 -13.17 -12.16
N SER A 429 -20.71 -14.12 -11.73
CA SER A 429 -20.53 -15.42 -12.40
C SER A 429 -21.62 -16.46 -12.06
N ARG A 430 -22.47 -16.20 -11.06
CA ARG A 430 -23.41 -17.20 -10.49
C ARG A 430 -24.87 -16.77 -10.50
N LEU A 431 -25.13 -15.46 -10.49
CA LEU A 431 -26.47 -14.90 -10.35
C LEU A 431 -26.93 -14.23 -11.65
N PRO A 432 -28.24 -14.18 -11.91
CA PRO A 432 -28.80 -13.40 -13.01
C PRO A 432 -28.39 -11.92 -12.90
N THR A 433 -28.13 -11.28 -14.05
CA THR A 433 -27.66 -9.88 -14.12
C THR A 433 -28.50 -8.90 -13.30
N GLY A 434 -29.83 -9.05 -13.31
CA GLY A 434 -30.73 -8.21 -12.52
C GLY A 434 -30.49 -8.30 -11.01
N GLN A 435 -30.21 -9.51 -10.50
CA GLN A 435 -29.89 -9.71 -9.08
C GLN A 435 -28.51 -9.13 -8.75
N VAL A 436 -27.52 -9.35 -9.61
CA VAL A 436 -26.16 -8.80 -9.45
C VAL A 436 -26.19 -7.27 -9.39
N LEU A 437 -26.94 -6.62 -10.28
CA LEU A 437 -27.11 -5.17 -10.30
C LEU A 437 -27.82 -4.67 -9.04
N LEU A 438 -28.90 -5.33 -8.62
CA LEU A 438 -29.61 -4.98 -7.39
C LEU A 438 -28.68 -5.09 -6.17
N THR A 439 -27.96 -6.21 -6.02
CA THR A 439 -26.98 -6.39 -4.94
C THR A 439 -25.88 -5.34 -5.01
N GLY A 440 -25.39 -5.01 -6.20
CA GLY A 440 -24.37 -3.97 -6.40
C GLY A 440 -24.86 -2.58 -5.99
N ILE A 441 -26.08 -2.21 -6.36
CA ILE A 441 -26.72 -0.94 -5.97
C ILE A 441 -26.90 -0.87 -4.45
N LEU A 442 -27.45 -1.92 -3.84
CA LEU A 442 -27.64 -1.99 -2.39
C LEU A 442 -26.30 -1.89 -1.66
N LEU A 443 -25.28 -2.61 -2.10
CA LEU A 443 -23.95 -2.57 -1.47
C LEU A 443 -23.29 -1.20 -1.61
N ALA A 444 -23.41 -0.56 -2.77
CA ALA A 444 -22.93 0.80 -3.00
C ALA A 444 -23.64 1.80 -2.08
N MET A 445 -24.98 1.72 -1.98
CA MET A 445 -25.78 2.54 -1.08
C MET A 445 -25.39 2.33 0.39
N THR A 446 -25.22 1.09 0.84
CA THR A 446 -24.80 0.77 2.21
C THR A 446 -23.41 1.32 2.50
N CYS A 447 -22.46 1.19 1.58
CA CYS A 447 -21.11 1.75 1.74
C CYS A 447 -21.11 3.29 1.81
N LEU A 448 -21.90 3.94 0.95
CA LEU A 448 -22.06 5.41 0.97
C LEU A 448 -22.73 5.88 2.25
N TRP A 449 -23.82 5.22 2.66
CA TRP A 449 -24.51 5.50 3.91
C TRP A 449 -23.56 5.33 5.09
N TRP A 450 -22.81 4.23 5.16
CA TRP A 450 -21.81 4.00 6.20
C TRP A 450 -20.76 5.10 6.26
N GLY A 451 -20.20 5.48 5.10
CA GLY A 451 -19.25 6.59 5.00
C GLY A 451 -19.82 7.91 5.54
N LEU A 452 -21.04 8.26 5.14
CA LEU A 452 -21.72 9.48 5.58
C LEU A 452 -22.11 9.45 7.07
N GLN A 453 -22.50 8.29 7.60
CA GLN A 453 -22.74 8.13 9.04
C GLN A 453 -21.44 8.33 9.84
N ARG A 454 -20.30 7.87 9.33
CA ARG A 454 -18.99 8.13 9.95
C ARG A 454 -18.63 9.62 9.96
N VAL A 455 -18.94 10.36 8.88
CA VAL A 455 -18.79 11.83 8.88
C VAL A 455 -19.60 12.45 10.00
N ARG A 456 -20.86 12.02 10.16
CA ARG A 456 -21.77 12.52 11.19
C ARG A 456 -21.29 12.16 12.60
N SER A 457 -20.91 10.90 12.84
CA SER A 457 -20.51 10.43 14.16
C SER A 457 -19.27 11.17 14.66
N VAL A 458 -18.23 11.27 13.83
CA VAL A 458 -16.99 11.95 14.17
C VAL A 458 -17.23 13.45 14.39
N ALA A 459 -18.11 14.08 13.61
CA ALA A 459 -18.48 15.48 13.81
C ALA A 459 -19.23 15.73 15.13
N LEU A 460 -19.99 14.76 15.63
CA LEU A 460 -20.70 14.84 16.91
C LEU A 460 -19.77 14.57 18.10
N GLU A 461 -18.85 13.60 17.96
CA GLU A 461 -17.86 13.25 18.98
C GLU A 461 -17.01 14.45 19.43
N HIS A 462 -16.78 15.44 18.56
CA HIS A 462 -15.96 16.62 18.86
C HIS A 462 -16.75 17.88 19.23
N ARG A 463 -18.09 17.78 19.37
CA ARG A 463 -18.95 18.89 19.85
C ARG A 463 -19.21 18.84 21.36
N VAL A 464 -18.78 17.76 22.01
CA VAL A 464 -18.79 17.56 23.45
C VAL A 464 -17.41 17.96 23.97
#